data_AF-A0A8S3WK62-F1
#
_entry.id   AF-A0A8S3WK62-F1
#
_cell.length_a   1.000
_cell.length_b   1.000
_cell.length_c   1.000
_cell.angle_alpha   90.00
_cell.angle_beta   90.00
_cell.angle_gamma   90.00
#
_symmetry.space_group_name_H-M   'P 1'
#
loop_
_entity.id
_entity.type
_entity.pdbx_description
1 polymer ?
#
loop_
_entity_poly.entity_id
_entity_poly.type
_entity_poly.pdbx_seq_one_letter_code
_entity_poly.pdbx_strand_id
1 'polypeptide(L)'
;MPQSVREVQEHWKEFACGGGSAFCNILISYPLNKIIFRQMMHGVEATLALNQLQKEGLGYLYRGMLPPLLQRSLSMSLMFGVYDECLQPLLQQKINPYIAKSVAGVVAGCFEATLMPFERLQTLLIHPKYHKEFKNTAHAASHIARHYESQRPKYREDYRFEKAFNSFYKLHTATAEWSKAYIRCEAEGSELMVPETLDEADAMPLLIAPTLTNYDGVYVGIHDLYSERCFVTLKGWKLGNNGSCYLTHTEPQTWHEAHGSCLSAGGYLAILDDRDEAEYIRELFKNVDHVKTPGDFAFLGFNDLFQMYHFKTVHGERINKLLDWDLKCPQLASNETKRERCGGIRRSGLLATENCDSPAIFFCEKPSKGVHKFGDLRQGKTYLP
;
A
#
# COMPACT_ATOMS: atom_id res chain seq x y z
N MET A 1 35.95 -55.86 13.82
CA MET A 1 35.36 -54.53 14.02
C MET A 1 33.85 -54.64 13.80
N PRO A 2 33.01 -54.17 14.72
CA PRO A 2 31.56 -54.34 14.63
C PRO A 2 30.96 -53.49 13.50
N GLN A 3 29.93 -54.02 12.84
CA GLN A 3 29.27 -53.44 11.65
C GLN A 3 28.70 -52.03 11.89
N SER A 4 28.28 -51.71 13.13
CA SER A 4 27.72 -50.41 13.50
C SER A 4 28.68 -49.23 13.38
N VAL A 5 29.99 -49.45 13.44
CA VAL A 5 31.00 -48.38 13.30
C VAL A 5 31.30 -48.10 11.83
N ARG A 6 31.06 -49.06 10.92
CA ARG A 6 31.26 -48.88 9.47
C ARG A 6 30.14 -48.06 8.82
N GLU A 7 28.89 -48.28 9.23
CA GLU A 7 27.71 -47.54 8.72
C GLU A 7 27.82 -46.04 9.03
N VAL A 8 28.11 -45.67 10.29
CA VAL A 8 28.30 -44.25 10.69
C VAL A 8 29.44 -43.56 9.92
N GLN A 9 30.50 -44.30 9.57
CA GLN A 9 31.69 -43.76 8.91
C GLN A 9 31.54 -43.68 7.38
N GLU A 10 30.62 -44.43 6.77
CA GLU A 10 30.20 -44.26 5.36
C GLU A 10 29.22 -43.09 5.23
N HIS A 11 28.26 -42.95 6.14
CA HIS A 11 27.24 -41.91 6.05
C HIS A 11 27.82 -40.49 6.11
N TRP A 12 28.75 -40.19 7.02
CA TRP A 12 29.37 -38.84 7.10
C TRP A 12 30.11 -38.42 5.82
N LYS A 13 30.60 -39.38 5.02
CA LYS A 13 31.32 -39.07 3.76
C LYS A 13 30.39 -38.46 2.73
N GLU A 14 29.13 -38.90 2.68
CA GLU A 14 28.16 -38.42 1.71
C GLU A 14 27.67 -37.02 2.06
N PHE A 15 27.41 -36.77 3.35
CA PHE A 15 27.14 -35.42 3.86
C PHE A 15 28.29 -34.45 3.57
N ALA A 16 29.54 -34.88 3.79
CA ALA A 16 30.73 -34.08 3.52
C ALA A 16 30.98 -33.86 2.02
N CYS A 17 30.67 -34.85 1.17
CA CYS A 17 30.79 -34.73 -0.28
C CYS A 17 29.74 -33.77 -0.86
N GLY A 18 28.48 -33.84 -0.39
CA GLY A 18 27.41 -32.93 -0.78
C GLY A 18 27.71 -31.48 -0.38
N GLY A 19 28.14 -31.26 0.87
CA GLY A 19 28.53 -29.92 1.36
C GLY A 19 29.80 -29.38 0.69
N GLY A 20 30.80 -30.24 0.49
CA GLY A 20 32.07 -29.87 -0.14
C GLY A 20 31.94 -29.51 -1.62
N SER A 21 31.11 -30.25 -2.38
CA SER A 21 30.86 -29.96 -3.79
C SER A 21 30.15 -28.60 -3.97
N ALA A 22 29.14 -28.30 -3.15
CA ALA A 22 28.46 -27.01 -3.14
C ALA A 22 29.42 -25.87 -2.74
N PHE A 23 30.26 -26.08 -1.73
CA PHE A 23 31.26 -25.10 -1.30
C PHE A 23 32.25 -24.74 -2.42
N CYS A 24 32.81 -25.76 -3.08
CA CYS A 24 33.73 -25.55 -4.21
C CYS A 24 33.04 -24.88 -5.41
N ASN A 25 31.82 -25.30 -5.74
CA ASN A 25 31.04 -24.70 -6.82
C ASN A 25 30.77 -23.21 -6.56
N ILE A 26 30.40 -22.85 -5.32
CA ILE A 26 30.13 -21.45 -4.94
C ILE A 26 31.41 -20.63 -4.96
N LEU A 27 32.51 -21.15 -4.43
CA LEU A 27 33.81 -20.45 -4.47
C LEU A 27 34.23 -20.08 -5.89
N ILE A 28 34.03 -20.98 -6.85
CA ILE A 28 34.42 -20.78 -8.25
C ILE A 28 33.40 -19.88 -8.99
N SER A 29 32.10 -20.09 -8.75
CA SER A 29 31.03 -19.38 -9.45
C SER A 29 30.77 -17.97 -8.92
N TYR A 30 31.14 -17.67 -7.66
CA TYR A 30 30.82 -16.40 -7.01
C TYR A 30 31.41 -15.15 -7.70
N PRO A 31 32.69 -15.12 -8.15
CA PRO A 31 33.23 -14.01 -8.92
C PRO A 31 32.45 -13.74 -10.22
N LEU A 32 32.04 -14.80 -10.94
CA LEU A 32 31.26 -14.69 -12.17
C LEU A 32 29.87 -14.11 -11.90
N ASN A 33 29.18 -14.64 -10.89
CA ASN A 33 27.86 -14.16 -10.48
C ASN A 33 27.90 -12.68 -10.05
N LYS A 34 29.00 -12.26 -9.40
CA LYS A 34 29.20 -10.86 -8.99
C LYS A 34 29.41 -9.92 -10.19
N ILE A 35 30.11 -10.36 -11.23
CA ILE A 35 30.25 -9.58 -12.48
C ILE A 35 28.90 -9.43 -13.15
N ILE A 36 28.16 -10.53 -13.33
CA ILE A 36 26.82 -10.53 -13.95
C ILE A 36 25.88 -9.57 -13.20
N PHE A 37 25.87 -9.63 -11.88
CA PHE A 37 25.04 -8.74 -11.07
C PHE A 37 25.41 -7.26 -11.24
N ARG A 38 26.71 -6.95 -11.35
CA ARG A 38 27.20 -5.58 -11.60
C ARG A 38 26.83 -5.09 -13.01
N GLN A 39 26.86 -5.98 -14.01
CA GLN A 39 26.38 -5.67 -15.36
C GLN A 39 24.88 -5.38 -15.37
N MET A 40 24.08 -6.18 -14.66
CA MET A 40 22.63 -5.97 -14.54
C MET A 40 22.28 -4.67 -13.80
N MET A 41 22.99 -4.35 -12.72
CA MET A 41 22.68 -3.17 -11.88
C MET A 41 23.14 -1.84 -12.47
N HIS A 42 24.30 -1.81 -13.13
CA HIS A 42 24.89 -0.55 -13.63
C HIS A 42 24.86 -0.42 -15.15
N GLY A 43 24.41 -1.44 -15.89
CA GLY A 43 24.36 -1.42 -17.36
C GLY A 43 25.74 -1.32 -18.02
N VAL A 44 26.79 -1.78 -17.33
CA VAL A 44 28.20 -1.63 -17.76
C VAL A 44 28.70 -2.88 -18.47
N GLU A 45 29.57 -2.70 -19.46
CA GLU A 45 30.23 -3.78 -20.19
C GLU A 45 31.15 -4.64 -19.28
N ALA A 46 31.22 -5.96 -19.55
CA ALA A 46 31.89 -6.94 -18.68
C ALA A 46 33.37 -6.61 -18.39
N THR A 47 34.07 -6.09 -19.40
CA THR A 47 35.50 -5.76 -19.34
C THR A 47 35.77 -4.56 -18.43
N LEU A 48 34.89 -3.57 -18.43
CA LEU A 48 34.99 -2.40 -17.54
C LEU A 48 34.64 -2.79 -16.11
N ALA A 49 33.64 -3.64 -15.91
CA ALA A 49 33.28 -4.19 -14.59
C ALA A 49 34.42 -5.02 -13.99
N LEU A 50 35.12 -5.83 -14.81
CA LEU A 50 36.31 -6.58 -14.41
C LEU A 50 37.47 -5.66 -14.00
N ASN A 51 37.78 -4.64 -14.79
CA ASN A 51 38.84 -3.69 -14.48
C ASN A 51 38.57 -2.88 -13.21
N GLN A 52 37.30 -2.55 -12.92
CA GLN A 52 36.91 -1.91 -11.66
C GLN A 52 37.06 -2.85 -10.47
N LEU A 53 36.61 -4.10 -10.59
CA LEU A 53 36.76 -5.12 -9.54
C LEU A 53 38.23 -5.45 -9.25
N GLN A 54 39.09 -5.48 -10.26
CA GLN A 54 40.53 -5.68 -10.07
C GLN A 54 41.17 -4.54 -9.27
N LYS A 55 40.72 -3.29 -9.44
CA LYS A 55 41.20 -2.12 -8.69
C LYS A 55 40.72 -2.10 -7.24
N GLU A 56 39.55 -2.67 -6.95
CA GLU A 56 38.96 -2.77 -5.60
C GLU A 56 39.62 -3.86 -4.72
N GLY A 57 40.32 -4.83 -5.34
CA GLY A 57 41.11 -5.86 -4.66
C GLY A 57 40.36 -7.15 -4.29
N LEU A 58 41.11 -8.25 -4.14
CA LEU A 58 40.58 -9.62 -3.92
C LEU A 58 39.72 -9.77 -2.66
N GLY A 59 40.00 -9.00 -1.60
CA GLY A 59 39.23 -9.04 -0.35
C GLY A 59 37.79 -8.49 -0.49
N TYR A 60 37.59 -7.46 -1.33
CA TYR A 60 36.27 -6.91 -1.62
C TYR A 60 35.49 -7.77 -2.61
N LEU A 61 36.16 -8.56 -3.44
CA LEU A 61 35.52 -9.53 -4.33
C LEU A 61 34.69 -10.55 -3.53
N TYR A 62 35.25 -11.13 -2.47
CA TYR A 62 34.63 -12.18 -1.67
C TYR A 62 33.80 -11.71 -0.47
N ARG A 63 33.82 -10.41 -0.15
CA ARG A 63 32.96 -9.82 0.88
C ARG A 63 31.48 -10.00 0.50
N GLY A 64 30.71 -10.69 1.34
CA GLY A 64 29.30 -11.05 1.11
C GLY A 64 29.05 -12.49 0.65
N MET A 65 30.09 -13.32 0.48
CA MET A 65 29.95 -14.71 0.03
C MET A 65 29.45 -15.67 1.13
N LEU A 66 29.61 -15.31 2.40
CA LEU A 66 29.35 -16.20 3.54
C LEU A 66 27.88 -16.65 3.68
N PRO A 67 26.85 -15.79 3.51
CA PRO A 67 25.45 -16.22 3.51
C PRO A 67 25.08 -17.24 2.42
N PRO A 68 25.36 -17.01 1.11
CA PRO A 68 25.02 -18.00 0.08
C PRO A 68 25.83 -19.30 0.22
N LEU A 69 27.07 -19.20 0.71
CA LEU A 69 27.94 -20.36 0.95
C LEU A 69 27.41 -21.25 2.08
N LEU A 70 27.01 -20.68 3.23
CA LEU A 70 26.45 -21.47 4.33
C LEU A 70 25.11 -22.10 3.97
N GLN A 71 24.22 -21.36 3.31
CA GLN A 71 22.89 -21.85 2.96
C GLN A 71 22.95 -23.02 1.97
N ARG A 72 23.64 -22.83 0.84
CA ARG A 72 23.67 -23.85 -0.22
C ARG A 72 24.50 -25.07 0.15
N SER A 73 25.59 -24.89 0.90
CA SER A 73 26.34 -26.04 1.41
C SER A 73 25.55 -26.84 2.45
N LEU A 74 24.75 -26.19 3.29
CA LEU A 74 23.90 -26.86 4.27
C LEU A 74 22.70 -27.56 3.61
N SER A 75 22.00 -26.91 2.67
CA SER A 75 20.87 -27.51 1.95
C SER A 75 21.33 -28.71 1.09
N MET A 76 22.44 -28.60 0.35
CA MET A 76 22.93 -29.69 -0.48
C MET A 76 23.43 -30.88 0.35
N SER A 77 24.10 -30.62 1.49
CA SER A 77 24.53 -31.67 2.42
C SER A 77 23.35 -32.42 3.03
N LEU A 78 22.30 -31.70 3.44
CA LEU A 78 21.08 -32.30 3.98
C LEU A 78 20.26 -33.04 2.92
N MET A 79 20.16 -32.52 1.70
CA MET A 79 19.42 -33.17 0.62
C MET A 79 20.04 -34.53 0.28
N PHE A 80 21.36 -34.61 0.08
CA PHE A 80 22.00 -35.89 -0.23
C PHE A 80 22.00 -36.86 0.94
N GLY A 81 22.28 -36.37 2.16
CA GLY A 81 22.35 -37.22 3.33
C GLY A 81 20.98 -37.76 3.78
N VAL A 82 19.94 -36.92 3.86
CA VAL A 82 18.58 -37.37 4.22
C VAL A 82 17.99 -38.26 3.14
N TYR A 83 18.31 -38.00 1.86
CA TYR A 83 17.87 -38.84 0.76
C TYR A 83 18.46 -40.26 0.86
N ASP A 84 19.76 -40.41 1.09
CA ASP A 84 20.38 -41.74 1.16
C ASP A 84 19.95 -42.52 2.42
N GLU A 85 19.87 -41.84 3.56
CA GLU A 85 19.37 -42.39 4.83
C GLU A 85 17.93 -42.91 4.72
N CYS A 86 17.07 -42.26 3.93
CA CYS A 86 15.72 -42.75 3.67
C CYS A 86 15.70 -43.86 2.61
N LEU A 87 16.59 -43.81 1.61
CA LEU A 87 16.57 -44.72 0.47
C LEU A 87 17.12 -46.11 0.82
N GLN A 88 18.22 -46.21 1.56
CA GLN A 88 18.85 -47.49 1.89
C GLN A 88 17.91 -48.49 2.61
N PRO A 89 17.19 -48.11 3.70
CA PRO A 89 16.29 -49.04 4.39
C PRO A 89 15.08 -49.44 3.52
N LEU A 90 14.57 -48.54 2.67
CA LEU A 90 13.46 -48.83 1.76
C LEU A 90 13.84 -49.83 0.67
N LEU A 91 15.08 -49.77 0.16
CA LEU A 91 15.62 -50.73 -0.79
C LEU A 91 15.89 -52.09 -0.14
N GLN A 92 16.35 -52.11 1.11
CA GLN A 92 16.54 -53.35 1.89
C GLN A 92 15.22 -54.09 2.14
N GLN A 93 14.09 -53.38 2.26
CA GLN A 93 12.75 -53.97 2.38
C GLN A 93 12.14 -54.46 1.04
N LYS A 94 12.90 -54.46 -0.07
CA LYS A 94 12.43 -54.85 -1.42
C LYS A 94 11.21 -54.06 -1.92
N ILE A 95 11.06 -52.80 -1.51
CA ILE A 95 10.05 -51.90 -2.07
C ILE A 95 10.43 -51.55 -3.52
N ASN A 96 9.44 -51.30 -4.37
CA ASN A 96 9.67 -50.90 -5.76
C ASN A 96 10.64 -49.69 -5.81
N PRO A 97 11.75 -49.78 -6.57
CA PRO A 97 12.80 -48.75 -6.60
C PRO A 97 12.30 -47.38 -7.06
N TYR A 98 11.21 -47.31 -7.83
CA TYR A 98 10.62 -46.02 -8.20
C TYR A 98 9.91 -45.36 -7.00
N ILE A 99 9.15 -46.14 -6.22
CA ILE A 99 8.42 -45.65 -5.05
C ILE A 99 9.40 -45.23 -3.95
N ALA A 100 10.45 -46.04 -3.72
CA ALA A 100 11.47 -45.74 -2.72
C ALA A 100 12.18 -44.39 -2.99
N LYS A 101 12.54 -44.13 -4.26
CA LYS A 101 13.15 -42.86 -4.67
C LYS A 101 12.19 -41.67 -4.52
N SER A 102 10.90 -41.85 -4.84
CA SER A 102 9.90 -40.80 -4.65
C SER A 102 9.71 -40.44 -3.18
N VAL A 103 9.62 -41.44 -2.28
CA VAL A 103 9.45 -41.21 -0.84
C VAL A 103 10.69 -40.53 -0.25
N ALA A 104 11.89 -41.01 -0.58
CA ALA A 104 13.14 -40.39 -0.14
C ALA A 104 13.26 -38.94 -0.62
N GLY A 105 12.85 -38.65 -1.86
CA GLY A 105 12.82 -37.29 -2.40
C GLY A 105 11.86 -36.35 -1.67
N VAL A 106 10.65 -36.82 -1.32
CA VAL A 106 9.67 -36.03 -0.55
C VAL A 106 10.21 -35.73 0.85
N VAL A 107 10.79 -36.73 1.54
CA VAL A 107 11.34 -36.53 2.88
C VAL A 107 12.52 -35.56 2.85
N ALA A 108 13.44 -35.70 1.89
CA ALA A 108 14.54 -34.76 1.71
C ALA A 108 14.04 -33.32 1.46
N GLY A 109 13.02 -33.14 0.61
CA GLY A 109 12.40 -31.83 0.35
C GLY A 109 11.71 -31.23 1.58
N CYS A 110 11.05 -32.05 2.40
CA CYS A 110 10.47 -31.58 3.67
C CYS A 110 11.55 -31.15 4.67
N PHE A 111 12.67 -31.86 4.74
CA PHE A 111 13.81 -31.45 5.56
C PHE A 111 14.45 -30.15 5.06
N GLU A 112 14.58 -29.97 3.76
CA GLU A 112 15.07 -28.71 3.18
C GLU A 112 14.16 -27.52 3.52
N ALA A 113 12.83 -27.73 3.57
CA ALA A 113 11.88 -26.70 3.97
C ALA A 113 12.10 -26.17 5.40
N THR A 114 12.74 -26.94 6.28
CA THR A 114 13.11 -26.46 7.63
C THR A 114 14.19 -25.37 7.60
N LEU A 115 14.94 -25.26 6.49
CA LEU A 115 15.99 -24.26 6.27
C LEU A 115 15.47 -22.96 5.63
N MET A 116 14.18 -22.86 5.30
CA MET A 116 13.53 -21.65 4.78
C MET A 116 13.83 -20.36 5.58
N PRO A 117 13.97 -20.37 6.91
CA PRO A 117 14.37 -19.19 7.68
C PRO A 117 15.73 -18.60 7.25
N PHE A 118 16.67 -19.43 6.77
CA PHE A 118 17.97 -18.97 6.27
C PHE A 118 17.85 -18.30 4.91
N GLU A 119 16.94 -18.76 4.04
CA GLU A 119 16.65 -18.10 2.76
C GLU A 119 16.02 -16.72 2.97
N ARG A 120 15.16 -16.60 3.98
CA ARG A 120 14.60 -15.31 4.40
C ARG A 120 15.67 -14.35 4.95
N LEU A 121 16.64 -14.87 5.69
CA LEU A 121 17.80 -14.08 6.14
C LEU A 121 18.65 -13.61 4.95
N GLN A 122 18.87 -14.48 3.96
CA GLN A 122 19.62 -14.15 2.75
C GLN A 122 18.93 -13.03 1.95
N THR A 123 17.63 -13.16 1.70
CA THR A 123 16.86 -12.15 0.94
C THR A 123 16.86 -10.79 1.63
N LEU A 124 16.74 -10.74 2.96
CA LEU A 124 16.79 -9.50 3.74
C LEU A 124 18.17 -8.81 3.68
N LEU A 125 19.26 -9.59 3.72
CA LEU A 125 20.63 -9.06 3.65
C LEU A 125 21.00 -8.53 2.25
N ILE A 126 20.37 -9.07 1.20
CA ILE A 126 20.60 -8.66 -0.19
C ILE A 126 19.77 -7.42 -0.56
N HIS A 127 18.62 -7.20 0.09
CA HIS A 127 17.69 -6.15 -0.30
C HIS A 127 18.23 -4.73 -0.05
N PRO A 128 18.20 -3.81 -1.05
CA PRO A 128 18.86 -2.51 -0.99
C PRO A 128 18.33 -1.58 0.13
N LYS A 129 17.04 -1.71 0.49
CA LYS A 129 16.42 -0.95 1.59
C LYS A 129 17.06 -1.22 2.96
N TYR A 130 17.53 -2.44 3.20
CA TYR A 130 18.00 -2.91 4.51
C TYR A 130 19.53 -2.96 4.61
N HIS A 131 20.23 -2.55 3.54
CA HIS A 131 21.68 -2.64 3.42
C HIS A 131 22.44 -1.82 4.49
N LYS A 132 21.84 -0.73 4.98
CA LYS A 132 22.44 0.11 6.04
C LYS A 132 22.08 -0.34 7.46
N GLU A 133 21.07 -1.20 7.62
CA GLU A 133 20.56 -1.63 8.93
C GLU A 133 21.26 -2.89 9.45
N PHE A 134 21.67 -3.79 8.55
CA PHE A 134 22.30 -5.06 8.92
C PHE A 134 23.79 -5.09 8.59
N LYS A 135 24.64 -5.13 9.62
CA LYS A 135 26.10 -5.23 9.44
C LYS A 135 26.57 -6.64 9.08
N ASN A 136 25.95 -7.67 9.66
CA ASN A 136 26.35 -9.08 9.55
C ASN A 136 25.13 -10.02 9.63
N THR A 137 25.25 -11.25 9.13
CA THR A 137 24.21 -12.29 9.20
C THR A 137 23.75 -12.58 10.63
N ALA A 138 24.69 -12.66 11.58
CA ALA A 138 24.36 -12.88 12.99
C ALA A 138 23.60 -11.70 13.61
N HIS A 139 23.89 -10.47 13.16
CA HIS A 139 23.16 -9.27 13.58
C HIS A 139 21.73 -9.28 13.02
N ALA A 140 21.55 -9.64 11.75
CA ALA A 140 20.22 -9.80 11.15
C ALA A 140 19.42 -10.92 11.82
N ALA A 141 20.04 -12.07 12.10
CA ALA A 141 19.39 -13.19 12.79
C ALA A 141 18.94 -12.84 14.21
N SER A 142 19.82 -12.19 15.00
CA SER A 142 19.48 -11.71 16.35
C SER A 142 18.39 -10.62 16.32
N HIS A 143 18.45 -9.73 15.33
CA HIS A 143 17.43 -8.70 15.15
C HIS A 143 16.06 -9.28 14.81
N ILE A 144 15.99 -10.25 13.89
CA ILE A 144 14.74 -10.93 13.55
C ILE A 144 14.22 -11.74 14.75
N ALA A 145 15.08 -12.50 15.43
CA ALA A 145 14.68 -13.27 16.60
C ALA A 145 14.10 -12.39 17.72
N ARG A 146 14.61 -11.17 17.90
CA ARG A 146 14.10 -10.20 18.89
C ARG A 146 12.88 -9.41 18.43
N HIS A 147 12.71 -9.17 17.12
CA HIS A 147 11.65 -8.28 16.60
C HIS A 147 10.50 -9.01 15.91
N TYR A 148 10.57 -10.32 15.69
CA TYR A 148 9.51 -11.09 15.01
C TYR A 148 8.18 -11.08 15.79
N GLU A 149 8.22 -11.00 17.13
CA GLU A 149 7.02 -10.85 17.98
C GLU A 149 6.69 -9.40 18.37
N SER A 150 7.67 -8.49 18.34
CA SER A 150 7.57 -7.14 18.94
C SER A 150 6.76 -6.13 18.10
N GLN A 151 6.54 -6.38 16.81
CA GLN A 151 5.84 -5.44 15.92
C GLN A 151 4.32 -5.66 15.80
N ARG A 152 3.70 -6.57 16.56
CA ARG A 152 2.23 -6.66 16.56
C ARG A 152 1.70 -5.60 17.53
N PRO A 153 1.11 -4.49 17.06
CA PRO A 153 0.42 -3.57 17.96
C PRO A 153 -0.63 -4.35 18.77
N LYS A 154 -0.83 -3.96 20.03
CA LYS A 154 -1.87 -4.52 20.89
C LYS A 154 -3.07 -3.57 20.86
N TYR A 155 -4.21 -4.06 20.42
CA TYR A 155 -5.49 -3.35 20.48
C TYR A 155 -6.49 -4.14 21.32
N ARG A 156 -6.97 -5.27 20.81
CA ARG A 156 -7.94 -6.16 21.47
C ARG A 156 -7.75 -7.60 21.00
N GLU A 157 -8.04 -8.59 21.84
CA GLU A 157 -7.77 -10.00 21.55
C GLU A 157 -8.73 -10.61 20.51
N ASP A 158 -9.94 -10.07 20.42
CA ASP A 158 -11.00 -10.45 19.48
C ASP A 158 -10.87 -9.81 18.09
N TYR A 159 -9.86 -8.97 17.89
CA TYR A 159 -9.54 -8.35 16.60
C TYR A 159 -8.35 -9.06 15.93
N ARG A 160 -8.50 -9.35 14.63
CA ARG A 160 -7.43 -9.88 13.79
C ARG A 160 -6.61 -8.70 13.25
N PHE A 161 -5.32 -8.71 13.53
CA PHE A 161 -4.39 -7.74 12.93
C PHE A 161 -3.95 -8.23 11.56
N GLU A 162 -4.10 -7.39 10.53
CA GLU A 162 -3.61 -7.67 9.19
C GLU A 162 -2.38 -6.81 8.91
N LYS A 163 -1.26 -7.47 8.61
CA LYS A 163 0.04 -6.81 8.52
C LYS A 163 0.18 -5.99 7.23
N ALA A 164 -0.49 -6.41 6.15
CA ALA A 164 -0.45 -5.73 4.86
C ALA A 164 -0.95 -4.28 4.95
N PHE A 165 -2.01 -4.06 5.73
CA PHE A 165 -2.66 -2.75 5.88
C PHE A 165 -2.34 -2.05 7.19
N ASN A 166 -1.62 -2.74 8.10
CA ASN A 166 -1.33 -2.27 9.45
C ASN A 166 -2.61 -1.86 10.22
N SER A 167 -3.68 -2.63 10.03
CA SER A 167 -5.02 -2.35 10.56
C SER A 167 -5.61 -3.58 11.25
N PHE A 168 -6.55 -3.34 12.17
CA PHE A 168 -7.28 -4.37 12.90
C PHE A 168 -8.67 -4.56 12.30
N TYR A 169 -9.05 -5.81 12.06
CA TYR A 169 -10.34 -6.18 11.51
C TYR A 169 -11.05 -7.16 12.45
N LYS A 170 -12.35 -7.00 12.58
CA LYS A 170 -13.22 -7.93 13.29
C LYS A 170 -14.49 -8.12 12.48
N LEU A 171 -14.90 -9.37 12.38
CA LEU A 171 -16.11 -9.74 11.66
C LEU A 171 -17.16 -10.21 12.66
N HIS A 172 -18.26 -9.48 12.72
CA HIS A 172 -19.39 -9.83 13.58
C HIS A 172 -20.29 -10.83 12.88
N THR A 173 -20.55 -11.96 13.52
CA THR A 173 -21.43 -13.03 13.00
C THR A 173 -22.89 -12.87 13.40
N ALA A 174 -23.23 -11.86 14.21
CA ALA A 174 -24.60 -11.58 14.62
C ALA A 174 -25.31 -10.72 13.56
N THR A 175 -26.50 -11.12 13.15
CA THR A 175 -27.34 -10.32 12.25
C THR A 175 -27.77 -9.02 12.93
N ALA A 176 -27.74 -7.93 12.18
CA ALA A 176 -28.09 -6.60 12.65
C ALA A 176 -28.61 -5.76 11.47
N GLU A 177 -29.24 -4.62 11.74
CA GLU A 177 -29.44 -3.58 10.73
C GLU A 177 -28.17 -2.73 10.63
N TRP A 178 -27.97 -2.03 9.50
CA TRP A 178 -26.77 -1.20 9.29
C TRP A 178 -26.51 -0.21 10.45
N SER A 179 -27.55 0.47 10.94
CA SER A 179 -27.46 1.43 12.06
C SER A 179 -27.02 0.77 13.37
N LYS A 180 -27.50 -0.45 13.64
CA LYS A 180 -27.10 -1.24 14.81
C LYS A 180 -25.67 -1.77 14.68
N ALA A 181 -25.25 -2.13 13.47
CA ALA A 181 -23.88 -2.53 13.19
C ALA A 181 -22.90 -1.36 13.41
N TYR A 182 -23.26 -0.15 12.95
CA TYR A 182 -22.50 1.08 13.17
C TYR A 182 -22.30 1.36 14.66
N ILE A 183 -23.40 1.43 15.44
CA ILE A 183 -23.35 1.70 16.88
C ILE A 183 -22.51 0.65 17.62
N ARG A 184 -22.54 -0.61 17.16
CA ARG A 184 -21.77 -1.70 17.77
C ARG A 184 -20.26 -1.55 17.55
N CYS A 185 -19.82 -1.20 16.34
CA CYS A 185 -18.41 -0.93 16.06
C CYS A 185 -17.93 0.30 16.84
N GLU A 186 -18.72 1.38 16.83
CA GLU A 186 -18.41 2.60 17.57
C GLU A 186 -18.28 2.37 19.07
N ALA A 187 -19.19 1.57 19.65
CA ALA A 187 -19.13 1.18 21.06
C ALA A 187 -17.90 0.32 21.43
N GLU A 188 -17.27 -0.34 20.45
CA GLU A 188 -16.02 -1.06 20.64
C GLU A 188 -14.77 -0.17 20.49
N GLY A 189 -14.95 1.11 20.15
CA GLY A 189 -13.86 2.04 19.84
C GLY A 189 -13.26 1.83 18.45
N SER A 190 -14.03 1.24 17.53
CA SER A 190 -13.69 1.02 16.13
C SER A 190 -14.76 1.62 15.21
N GLU A 191 -14.58 1.50 13.89
CA GLU A 191 -15.55 1.97 12.90
C GLU A 191 -15.91 0.84 11.91
N LEU A 192 -17.04 0.99 11.21
CA LEU A 192 -17.36 0.07 10.11
C LEU A 192 -16.30 0.21 9.02
N MET A 193 -15.88 -0.92 8.45
CA MET A 193 -14.81 -0.98 7.46
C MET A 193 -15.09 -0.06 6.27
N VAL A 194 -14.14 0.83 5.97
CA VAL A 194 -14.10 1.65 4.75
C VAL A 194 -12.71 1.45 4.13
N PRO A 195 -12.58 0.76 2.98
CA PRO A 195 -11.27 0.53 2.38
C PRO A 195 -10.64 1.87 1.95
N GLU A 196 -9.43 2.15 2.43
CA GLU A 196 -8.69 3.38 2.11
C GLU A 196 -7.84 3.21 0.84
N THR A 197 -7.46 1.98 0.53
CA THR A 197 -6.61 1.61 -0.60
C THR A 197 -7.25 0.56 -1.49
N LEU A 198 -6.85 0.50 -2.76
CA LEU A 198 -7.32 -0.53 -3.69
C LEU A 198 -6.93 -1.94 -3.22
N ASP A 199 -5.72 -2.08 -2.67
CA ASP A 199 -5.21 -3.35 -2.14
C ASP A 199 -6.05 -3.87 -0.97
N GLU A 200 -6.56 -2.97 -0.12
CA GLU A 200 -7.46 -3.31 1.00
C GLU A 200 -8.84 -3.74 0.52
N ALA A 201 -9.36 -3.09 -0.54
CA ALA A 201 -10.61 -3.49 -1.18
C ALA A 201 -10.49 -4.87 -1.84
N ASP A 202 -9.39 -5.14 -2.54
CA ASP A 202 -9.13 -6.43 -3.20
C ASP A 202 -8.94 -7.58 -2.20
N ALA A 203 -8.48 -7.28 -0.98
CA ALA A 203 -8.36 -8.26 0.11
C ALA A 203 -9.68 -8.51 0.86
N MET A 204 -10.68 -7.64 0.71
CA MET A 204 -11.95 -7.74 1.44
C MET A 204 -12.68 -9.08 1.21
N PRO A 205 -12.79 -9.63 -0.01
CA PRO A 205 -13.43 -10.93 -0.23
C PRO A 205 -12.78 -12.06 0.59
N LEU A 206 -11.46 -12.02 0.78
CA LEU A 206 -10.72 -12.99 1.59
C LEU A 206 -11.01 -12.84 3.09
N LEU A 207 -11.23 -11.61 3.55
CA LEU A 207 -11.55 -11.33 4.95
C LEU A 207 -12.97 -11.79 5.33
N ILE A 208 -13.92 -11.72 4.38
CA ILE A 208 -15.35 -12.04 4.62
C ILE A 208 -15.72 -13.48 4.22
N ALA A 209 -14.88 -14.17 3.44
CA ALA A 209 -15.13 -15.52 2.95
C ALA A 209 -15.66 -16.52 4.01
N PRO A 210 -15.16 -16.54 5.26
CA PRO A 210 -15.69 -17.46 6.28
C PRO A 210 -17.18 -17.29 6.56
N THR A 211 -17.72 -16.08 6.41
CA THR A 211 -19.12 -15.75 6.70
C THR A 211 -20.07 -15.82 5.51
N LEU A 212 -19.54 -15.83 4.29
CA LEU A 212 -20.35 -15.96 3.08
C LEU A 212 -21.03 -17.34 2.94
N THR A 213 -20.70 -18.28 3.84
CA THR A 213 -21.38 -19.57 3.94
C THR A 213 -22.77 -19.48 4.56
N ASN A 214 -23.00 -18.49 5.42
CA ASN A 214 -24.24 -18.33 6.20
C ASN A 214 -24.98 -17.02 5.90
N TYR A 215 -24.33 -16.08 5.23
CA TYR A 215 -24.85 -14.73 4.99
C TYR A 215 -24.52 -14.26 3.57
N ASP A 216 -25.41 -13.45 2.99
CA ASP A 216 -25.24 -12.91 1.63
C ASP A 216 -24.18 -11.81 1.55
N GLY A 217 -23.78 -11.23 2.69
CA GLY A 217 -22.79 -10.17 2.75
C GLY A 217 -22.58 -9.62 4.15
N VAL A 218 -21.77 -8.57 4.24
CA VAL A 218 -21.48 -7.84 5.48
C VAL A 218 -21.74 -6.36 5.28
N TYR A 219 -22.11 -5.66 6.35
CA TYR A 219 -22.20 -4.19 6.31
C TYR A 219 -20.82 -3.55 6.39
N VAL A 220 -20.62 -2.54 5.54
CA VAL A 220 -19.43 -1.69 5.48
C VAL A 220 -19.80 -0.24 5.81
N GLY A 221 -18.80 0.61 6.02
CA GLY A 221 -18.97 2.04 6.32
C GLY A 221 -19.34 2.91 5.11
N ILE A 222 -20.02 2.31 4.13
CA ILE A 222 -20.53 2.95 2.92
C ILE A 222 -22.06 2.80 2.95
N HIS A 223 -22.79 3.90 2.85
CA HIS A 223 -24.25 3.89 2.93
C HIS A 223 -24.88 4.98 2.08
N ASP A 224 -26.16 4.81 1.69
CA ASP A 224 -26.94 5.77 0.89
C ASP A 224 -28.23 6.23 1.60
N LEU A 225 -28.28 6.10 2.93
CA LEU A 225 -29.42 6.45 3.80
C LEU A 225 -30.01 7.86 3.60
N TYR A 226 -29.27 8.79 3.00
CA TYR A 226 -29.71 10.17 2.78
C TYR A 226 -30.39 10.36 1.41
N SER A 227 -30.08 9.53 0.42
CA SER A 227 -30.65 9.56 -0.92
C SER A 227 -30.29 8.27 -1.67
N GLU A 228 -31.28 7.59 -2.24
CA GLU A 228 -31.03 6.36 -3.03
C GLU A 228 -29.94 6.60 -4.07
N ARG A 229 -28.99 5.65 -4.15
CA ARG A 229 -27.84 5.67 -5.10
C ARG A 229 -26.78 6.74 -4.83
N CYS A 230 -26.83 7.43 -3.68
CA CYS A 230 -25.80 8.37 -3.25
C CYS A 230 -25.00 7.79 -2.07
N PHE A 231 -23.90 7.11 -2.38
CA PHE A 231 -23.06 6.46 -1.36
C PHE A 231 -22.12 7.48 -0.70
N VAL A 232 -22.22 7.59 0.63
CA VAL A 232 -21.31 8.38 1.48
C VAL A 232 -20.45 7.44 2.31
N THR A 233 -19.21 7.86 2.58
CA THR A 233 -18.33 7.19 3.55
C THR A 233 -18.44 7.86 4.91
N LEU A 234 -18.04 7.17 5.97
CA LEU A 234 -17.96 7.71 7.33
C LEU A 234 -17.03 8.96 7.48
N LYS A 235 -16.25 9.33 6.44
CA LYS A 235 -15.25 10.42 6.44
C LYS A 235 -15.73 11.77 5.86
N GLY A 236 -17.04 12.01 5.75
CA GLY A 236 -17.60 13.37 5.54
C GLY A 236 -17.59 13.93 4.11
N TRP A 237 -17.14 13.18 3.10
CA TRP A 237 -17.25 13.59 1.69
C TRP A 237 -18.67 13.34 1.15
N LYS A 238 -19.26 14.34 0.48
CA LYS A 238 -20.59 14.31 -0.12
C LYS A 238 -20.51 14.29 -1.64
N LEU A 239 -21.12 13.32 -2.31
CA LEU A 239 -21.19 13.27 -3.77
C LEU A 239 -22.11 14.38 -4.30
N GLY A 240 -21.62 15.19 -5.24
CA GLY A 240 -22.43 16.17 -5.97
C GLY A 240 -22.91 15.65 -7.32
N ASN A 241 -23.72 16.47 -7.98
CA ASN A 241 -24.52 16.07 -9.15
C ASN A 241 -23.70 15.89 -10.44
N ASN A 242 -22.47 16.41 -10.48
CA ASN A 242 -21.55 16.36 -11.62
C ASN A 242 -20.56 15.18 -11.57
N GLY A 243 -20.69 14.28 -10.58
CA GLY A 243 -19.76 13.18 -10.39
C GLY A 243 -18.47 13.57 -9.65
N SER A 244 -18.43 14.74 -9.01
CA SER A 244 -17.39 15.13 -8.04
C SER A 244 -17.87 14.92 -6.60
N CYS A 245 -16.94 14.62 -5.70
CA CYS A 245 -17.18 14.54 -4.26
C CYS A 245 -16.66 15.81 -3.57
N TYR A 246 -17.41 16.32 -2.60
CA TYR A 246 -17.12 17.57 -1.90
C TYR A 246 -16.96 17.36 -0.40
N LEU A 247 -16.07 18.13 0.23
CA LEU A 247 -15.87 18.14 1.67
C LEU A 247 -15.90 19.57 2.18
N THR A 248 -16.63 19.82 3.27
CA THR A 248 -16.74 21.14 3.91
C THR A 248 -15.86 21.21 5.14
N HIS A 249 -14.87 22.10 5.13
CA HIS A 249 -14.06 22.41 6.31
C HIS A 249 -14.60 23.67 6.97
N THR A 250 -15.06 23.54 8.21
CA THR A 250 -15.66 24.64 8.98
C THR A 250 -14.67 25.38 9.88
N GLU A 251 -13.45 24.85 10.03
CA GLU A 251 -12.36 25.52 10.74
C GLU A 251 -11.69 26.54 9.80
N PRO A 252 -11.71 27.84 10.13
CA PRO A 252 -11.14 28.87 9.27
C PRO A 252 -9.62 28.72 9.10
N GLN A 253 -9.15 28.75 7.85
CA GLN A 253 -7.73 28.66 7.49
C GLN A 253 -7.38 29.70 6.42
N THR A 254 -6.10 30.02 6.26
CA THR A 254 -5.65 30.86 5.13
C THR A 254 -5.82 30.10 3.81
N TRP A 255 -5.84 30.81 2.67
CA TRP A 255 -6.04 30.16 1.37
C TRP A 255 -4.98 29.10 1.05
N HIS A 256 -3.72 29.39 1.41
CA HIS A 256 -2.60 28.46 1.19
C HIS A 256 -2.72 27.21 2.07
N GLU A 257 -3.10 27.36 3.34
CA GLU A 257 -3.35 26.25 4.26
C GLU A 257 -4.55 25.42 3.82
N ALA A 258 -5.65 26.06 3.44
CA ALA A 258 -6.84 25.41 2.91
C ALA A 258 -6.53 24.57 1.66
N HIS A 259 -5.72 25.11 0.75
CA HIS A 259 -5.23 24.37 -0.41
C HIS A 259 -4.41 23.14 0.00
N GLY A 260 -3.50 23.29 0.95
CA GLY A 260 -2.73 22.17 1.52
C GLY A 260 -3.61 21.11 2.20
N SER A 261 -4.62 21.54 2.95
CA SER A 261 -5.60 20.66 3.62
C SER A 261 -6.37 19.82 2.61
N CYS A 262 -6.92 20.43 1.54
CA CYS A 262 -7.62 19.69 0.49
C CYS A 262 -6.71 18.71 -0.25
N LEU A 263 -5.46 19.10 -0.54
CA LEU A 263 -4.46 18.21 -1.13
C LEU A 263 -4.15 17.01 -0.24
N SER A 264 -4.00 17.22 1.07
CA SER A 264 -3.78 16.14 2.03
C SER A 264 -4.97 15.18 2.14
N ALA A 265 -6.18 15.70 1.91
CA ALA A 265 -7.42 14.93 1.87
C ALA A 265 -7.64 14.18 0.54
N GLY A 266 -6.67 14.27 -0.40
CA GLY A 266 -6.71 13.58 -1.70
C GLY A 266 -7.58 14.26 -2.75
N GLY A 267 -7.86 15.56 -2.58
CA GLY A 267 -8.59 16.40 -3.53
C GLY A 267 -7.88 17.72 -3.77
N TYR A 268 -8.63 18.74 -4.13
CA TYR A 268 -8.16 20.12 -4.31
C TYR A 268 -9.25 21.09 -3.85
N LEU A 269 -8.94 22.39 -3.75
CA LEU A 269 -9.96 23.40 -3.45
C LEU A 269 -11.01 23.41 -4.55
N ALA A 270 -12.30 23.37 -4.19
CA ALA A 270 -13.39 23.18 -5.13
C ALA A 270 -13.38 24.22 -6.25
N ILE A 271 -13.54 23.75 -7.49
CA ILE A 271 -13.63 24.58 -8.69
C ILE A 271 -15.10 24.57 -9.11
N LEU A 272 -15.63 25.70 -9.60
CA LEU A 272 -16.99 25.77 -10.12
C LEU A 272 -16.94 25.77 -11.65
N ASP A 273 -17.26 24.64 -12.26
CA ASP A 273 -17.22 24.44 -13.70
C ASP A 273 -18.56 24.79 -14.36
N ASP A 274 -19.67 24.47 -13.69
CA ASP A 274 -21.03 24.69 -14.17
C ASP A 274 -21.96 25.32 -13.11
N ARG A 275 -23.18 25.66 -13.57
CA ARG A 275 -24.19 26.31 -12.72
C ARG A 275 -24.78 25.36 -11.67
N ASP A 276 -24.92 24.08 -12.00
CA ASP A 276 -25.53 23.09 -11.12
C ASP A 276 -24.61 22.80 -9.92
N GLU A 277 -23.31 22.75 -10.16
CA GLU A 277 -22.27 22.67 -9.14
C GLU A 277 -22.24 23.90 -8.24
N ALA A 278 -22.37 25.10 -8.82
CA ALA A 278 -22.42 26.34 -8.03
C ALA A 278 -23.67 26.42 -7.15
N GLU A 279 -24.83 25.98 -7.65
CA GLU A 279 -26.04 25.87 -6.86
C GLU A 279 -25.89 24.83 -5.75
N TYR A 280 -25.24 23.69 -6.01
CA TYR A 280 -24.95 22.67 -5.01
C TYR A 280 -24.04 23.19 -3.89
N ILE A 281 -22.91 23.84 -4.21
CA ILE A 281 -22.01 24.42 -3.21
C ILE A 281 -22.68 25.55 -2.42
N ARG A 282 -23.55 26.35 -3.06
CA ARG A 282 -24.35 27.36 -2.37
C ARG A 282 -25.28 26.73 -1.33
N GLU A 283 -25.99 25.66 -1.67
CA GLU A 283 -26.84 24.94 -0.71
C GLU A 283 -26.02 24.28 0.40
N LEU A 284 -24.84 23.74 0.09
CA LEU A 284 -23.90 23.26 1.12
C LEU A 284 -23.51 24.38 2.09
N PHE A 285 -23.22 25.59 1.60
CA PHE A 285 -22.84 26.71 2.44
C PHE A 285 -24.00 27.21 3.32
N LYS A 286 -25.23 27.28 2.78
CA LYS A 286 -26.41 27.63 3.58
C LYS A 286 -26.65 26.68 4.75
N ASN A 287 -26.38 25.39 4.56
CA ASN A 287 -26.54 24.36 5.59
C ASN A 287 -25.46 24.42 6.69
N VAL A 288 -24.43 25.25 6.55
CA VAL A 288 -23.42 25.46 7.60
C VAL A 288 -23.99 26.37 8.69
N ASP A 289 -23.99 25.87 9.93
CA ASP A 289 -24.49 26.57 11.11
C ASP A 289 -23.84 27.95 11.30
N HIS A 290 -24.67 29.00 11.15
CA HIS A 290 -24.28 30.39 11.29
C HIS A 290 -23.78 30.76 12.70
N VAL A 291 -24.17 30.00 13.73
CA VAL A 291 -23.78 30.25 15.12
C VAL A 291 -22.32 29.86 15.35
N LYS A 292 -21.85 28.81 14.65
CA LYS A 292 -20.47 28.30 14.76
C LYS A 292 -19.51 28.99 13.80
N THR A 293 -19.99 29.41 12.61
CA THR A 293 -19.17 30.10 11.61
C THR A 293 -19.85 31.40 11.18
N PRO A 294 -19.56 32.53 11.86
CA PRO A 294 -20.21 33.81 11.58
C PRO A 294 -19.74 34.44 10.25
N GLY A 295 -18.72 33.88 9.59
CA GLY A 295 -18.22 34.34 8.30
C GLY A 295 -19.21 34.10 7.15
N ASP A 296 -19.32 35.10 6.27
CA ASP A 296 -20.14 35.05 5.04
C ASP A 296 -19.30 34.70 3.80
N PHE A 297 -18.10 34.18 3.97
CA PHE A 297 -17.18 33.88 2.88
C PHE A 297 -16.51 32.52 3.06
N ALA A 298 -16.37 31.79 1.96
CA ALA A 298 -15.69 30.51 1.89
C ALA A 298 -14.72 30.46 0.71
N PHE A 299 -13.51 29.97 0.91
CA PHE A 299 -12.50 29.85 -0.15
C PHE A 299 -12.85 28.75 -1.16
N LEU A 300 -12.52 29.04 -2.42
CA LEU A 300 -12.59 28.14 -3.57
C LEU A 300 -11.25 28.10 -4.31
N GLY A 301 -11.17 27.19 -5.28
CA GLY A 301 -9.95 26.83 -6.00
C GLY A 301 -9.59 27.80 -7.12
N PHE A 302 -9.67 29.11 -6.91
CA PHE A 302 -9.24 30.09 -7.90
C PHE A 302 -8.56 31.32 -7.29
N ASN A 303 -7.63 31.91 -8.04
CA ASN A 303 -6.87 33.09 -7.60
C ASN A 303 -6.25 33.83 -8.80
N ASP A 304 -5.76 35.05 -8.60
CA ASP A 304 -4.99 35.81 -9.58
C ASP A 304 -3.52 36.03 -9.16
N LEU A 305 -3.00 35.20 -8.24
CA LEU A 305 -1.67 35.38 -7.62
C LEU A 305 -0.55 35.45 -8.65
N PHE A 306 -0.65 34.64 -9.72
CA PHE A 306 0.32 34.59 -10.79
C PHE A 306 0.35 35.86 -11.65
N GLN A 307 -0.82 36.38 -12.03
CA GLN A 307 -0.95 37.59 -12.82
C GLN A 307 -2.23 38.32 -12.42
N MET A 308 -2.06 39.56 -11.95
CA MET A 308 -3.16 40.38 -11.46
C MET A 308 -4.24 40.53 -12.54
N TYR A 309 -5.51 40.44 -12.13
CA TYR A 309 -6.70 40.47 -13.01
C TYR A 309 -6.82 39.26 -13.97
N HIS A 310 -5.91 38.30 -13.88
CA HIS A 310 -5.96 37.05 -14.65
C HIS A 310 -6.22 35.88 -13.72
N PHE A 311 -7.47 35.76 -13.29
CA PHE A 311 -7.89 34.66 -12.43
C PHE A 311 -7.78 33.30 -13.13
N LYS A 312 -7.17 32.36 -12.42
CA LYS A 312 -7.01 30.97 -12.83
C LYS A 312 -7.43 30.04 -11.71
N THR A 313 -7.87 28.85 -12.08
CA THR A 313 -8.13 27.76 -11.13
C THR A 313 -6.82 27.23 -10.56
N VAL A 314 -6.89 26.42 -9.50
CA VAL A 314 -5.72 25.69 -8.94
C VAL A 314 -5.09 24.72 -9.94
N HIS A 315 -5.80 24.35 -11.02
CA HIS A 315 -5.27 23.58 -12.16
C HIS A 315 -4.65 24.45 -13.26
N GLY A 316 -4.69 25.78 -13.11
CA GLY A 316 -4.11 26.73 -14.07
C GLY A 316 -5.03 27.07 -15.24
N GLU A 317 -6.29 26.62 -15.21
CA GLU A 317 -7.29 26.87 -16.23
C GLU A 317 -7.95 28.24 -16.02
N ARG A 318 -8.55 28.78 -17.09
CA ARG A 318 -9.34 30.02 -16.98
C ARG A 318 -10.70 29.69 -16.40
N ILE A 319 -11.19 30.54 -15.51
CA ILE A 319 -12.51 30.33 -14.90
C ILE A 319 -13.62 30.55 -15.94
N ASN A 320 -14.65 29.72 -15.87
CA ASN A 320 -15.81 29.83 -16.75
C ASN A 320 -16.60 31.13 -16.49
N LYS A 321 -16.99 31.83 -17.56
CA LYS A 321 -17.72 33.11 -17.49
C LYS A 321 -19.22 32.94 -17.23
N LEU A 322 -19.72 31.70 -17.17
CA LEU A 322 -21.16 31.39 -17.11
C LEU A 322 -21.78 31.61 -15.71
N LEU A 323 -20.95 31.75 -14.68
CA LEU A 323 -21.38 32.09 -13.33
C LEU A 323 -21.65 33.60 -13.28
N ASP A 324 -22.68 34.02 -12.55
CA ASP A 324 -23.02 35.44 -12.40
C ASP A 324 -22.06 36.06 -11.37
N TRP A 325 -21.13 36.90 -11.84
CA TRP A 325 -20.06 37.45 -11.00
C TRP A 325 -20.49 38.82 -10.48
N ASP A 326 -20.80 38.93 -9.19
CA ASP A 326 -20.83 40.24 -8.52
C ASP A 326 -19.42 40.65 -8.11
N LEU A 327 -18.50 40.65 -9.11
CA LEU A 327 -17.22 41.31 -8.95
C LEU A 327 -17.52 42.81 -9.06
N LYS A 328 -17.79 43.45 -7.93
CA LYS A 328 -17.25 44.79 -7.75
C LYS A 328 -15.75 44.60 -7.94
N CYS A 329 -15.24 44.91 -9.14
CA CYS A 329 -13.82 45.17 -9.32
C CYS A 329 -13.39 45.97 -8.09
N PRO A 330 -12.30 45.61 -7.40
CA PRO A 330 -11.80 46.45 -6.31
C PRO A 330 -11.61 47.84 -6.91
N GLN A 331 -12.59 48.72 -6.68
CA GLN A 331 -12.59 50.05 -7.22
C GLN A 331 -11.43 50.69 -6.52
N LEU A 332 -10.29 50.87 -7.23
CA LEU A 332 -9.03 51.43 -6.76
C LEU A 332 -9.12 51.77 -5.27
N ALA A 333 -9.08 50.75 -4.41
CA ALA A 333 -9.13 51.01 -2.99
C ALA A 333 -7.82 51.73 -2.74
N SER A 334 -7.92 53.00 -2.36
CA SER A 334 -6.84 53.98 -2.32
C SER A 334 -5.70 53.64 -1.35
N ASN A 335 -5.67 52.41 -0.82
CA ASN A 335 -4.68 51.87 0.08
C ASN A 335 -4.14 50.54 -0.47
N GLU A 336 -2.85 50.53 -0.81
CA GLU A 336 -2.13 49.43 -1.45
C GLU A 336 -2.02 48.13 -0.63
N THR A 337 -2.49 48.12 0.62
CA THR A 337 -2.06 47.15 1.64
C THR A 337 -2.97 45.94 1.85
N LYS A 338 -4.15 45.86 1.22
CA LYS A 338 -5.01 44.65 1.30
C LYS A 338 -5.54 44.31 -0.09
N ARG A 339 -4.77 43.55 -0.86
CA ARG A 339 -5.18 43.08 -2.18
C ARG A 339 -5.90 41.75 -2.03
N GLU A 340 -7.21 41.77 -2.25
CA GLU A 340 -8.06 40.59 -2.30
C GLU A 340 -7.77 39.83 -3.61
N ARG A 341 -7.06 38.71 -3.52
CA ARG A 341 -6.52 37.98 -4.69
C ARG A 341 -6.93 36.51 -4.74
N CYS A 342 -7.46 36.01 -3.62
CA CYS A 342 -7.91 34.64 -3.49
C CYS A 342 -9.42 34.58 -3.61
N GLY A 343 -9.89 33.65 -4.44
CA GLY A 343 -11.28 33.51 -4.81
C GLY A 343 -12.09 32.67 -3.83
N GLY A 344 -13.38 32.97 -3.76
CA GLY A 344 -14.33 32.23 -2.95
C GLY A 344 -15.77 32.54 -3.31
N ILE A 345 -16.68 32.07 -2.47
CA ILE A 345 -18.13 32.24 -2.60
C ILE A 345 -18.71 32.80 -1.30
N ARG A 346 -19.72 33.67 -1.42
CA ARG A 346 -20.51 34.17 -0.28
C ARG A 346 -21.74 33.31 -0.03
N ARG A 347 -22.39 33.39 1.15
CA ARG A 347 -23.63 32.61 1.39
C ARG A 347 -24.78 33.02 0.46
N SER A 348 -24.73 34.22 -0.11
CA SER A 348 -25.65 34.65 -1.17
C SER A 348 -25.58 33.76 -2.42
N GLY A 349 -24.45 33.09 -2.64
CA GLY A 349 -24.12 32.33 -3.85
C GLY A 349 -23.27 33.10 -4.85
N LEU A 350 -22.92 34.36 -4.55
CA LEU A 350 -22.11 35.21 -5.40
C LEU A 350 -20.62 34.92 -5.19
N LEU A 351 -19.88 34.83 -6.28
CA LEU A 351 -18.41 34.74 -6.26
C LEU A 351 -17.80 36.05 -5.79
N ALA A 352 -16.78 35.97 -4.96
CA ALA A 352 -16.05 37.12 -4.43
C ALA A 352 -14.56 36.82 -4.27
N THR A 353 -13.76 37.86 -4.06
CA THR A 353 -12.35 37.76 -3.69
C THR A 353 -12.16 38.20 -2.25
N GLU A 354 -11.16 37.63 -1.57
CA GLU A 354 -10.76 38.02 -0.22
C GLU A 354 -9.22 38.00 -0.12
N ASN A 355 -8.68 38.59 0.94
CA ASN A 355 -7.26 38.48 1.23
C ASN A 355 -6.88 37.02 1.54
N CYS A 356 -5.87 36.51 0.84
CA CYS A 356 -5.38 35.13 0.96
C CYS A 356 -4.92 34.76 2.37
N ASP A 357 -4.43 35.74 3.13
CA ASP A 357 -3.95 35.56 4.50
C ASP A 357 -5.09 35.66 5.54
N SER A 358 -6.31 35.99 5.12
CA SER A 358 -7.46 36.04 6.03
C SER A 358 -8.06 34.66 6.21
N PRO A 359 -8.26 34.19 7.45
CA PRO A 359 -8.78 32.86 7.70
C PRO A 359 -10.27 32.79 7.33
N ALA A 360 -10.63 31.81 6.52
CA ALA A 360 -12.02 31.54 6.15
C ALA A 360 -12.26 30.03 6.03
N ILE A 361 -13.54 29.63 6.05
CA ILE A 361 -13.92 28.25 5.77
C ILE A 361 -13.67 27.92 4.30
N PHE A 362 -13.68 26.64 3.92
CA PHE A 362 -13.37 26.26 2.55
C PHE A 362 -14.03 24.94 2.14
N PHE A 363 -14.16 24.77 0.83
CA PHE A 363 -14.70 23.56 0.21
C PHE A 363 -13.61 22.85 -0.58
N CYS A 364 -13.48 21.54 -0.38
CA CYS A 364 -12.63 20.68 -1.17
C CYS A 364 -13.48 19.88 -2.16
N GLU A 365 -12.88 19.51 -3.28
CA GLU A 365 -13.46 18.69 -4.34
C GLU A 365 -12.47 17.59 -4.75
N LYS A 366 -13.00 16.44 -5.17
CA LYS A 366 -12.24 15.42 -5.91
C LYS A 366 -13.14 14.68 -6.90
N PRO A 367 -12.62 14.22 -8.04
CA PRO A 367 -13.40 13.41 -8.97
C PRO A 367 -13.79 12.07 -8.34
N SER A 368 -15.04 11.64 -8.52
CA SER A 368 -15.44 10.27 -8.17
C SER A 368 -14.77 9.30 -9.15
N LYS A 369 -13.64 8.70 -8.76
CA LYS A 369 -13.05 7.59 -9.53
C LYS A 369 -13.95 6.37 -9.38
N GLY A 370 -14.92 6.24 -10.29
CA GLY A 370 -15.93 5.19 -10.27
C GLY A 370 -16.96 5.23 -11.40
N VAL A 371 -17.05 6.30 -12.20
CA VAL A 371 -17.88 6.29 -13.42
C VAL A 371 -17.09 5.65 -14.57
N HIS A 372 -16.89 4.34 -14.50
CA HIS A 372 -16.98 3.57 -15.74
C HIS A 372 -18.44 3.64 -16.17
N LYS A 373 -18.70 4.21 -17.35
CA LYS A 373 -20.01 4.06 -18.00
C LYS A 373 -20.30 2.56 -18.07
N PHE A 374 -21.26 2.08 -17.27
CA PHE A 374 -21.84 0.72 -17.35
C PHE A 374 -22.69 0.60 -18.63
N GLY A 375 -22.09 0.89 -19.78
CA GLY A 375 -22.73 0.90 -21.10
C GLY A 375 -22.30 -0.24 -22.03
N ASP A 376 -21.13 -0.86 -21.83
CA ASP A 376 -20.55 -1.76 -22.85
C ASP A 376 -20.25 -3.20 -22.40
N LEU A 377 -20.83 -3.67 -21.29
CA LEU A 377 -20.74 -5.09 -20.88
C LEU A 377 -22.09 -5.83 -20.93
N ARG A 378 -23.00 -5.39 -21.80
CA ARG A 378 -24.20 -6.16 -22.19
C ARG A 378 -24.37 -6.27 -23.70
N GLN A 379 -23.35 -6.73 -24.40
CA GLN A 379 -23.56 -7.45 -25.67
C GLN A 379 -22.68 -8.70 -25.73
N GLY A 380 -22.90 -9.61 -24.78
CA GLY A 380 -22.80 -11.03 -25.07
C GLY A 380 -24.03 -11.44 -25.87
N LYS A 381 -23.99 -11.30 -27.21
CA LYS A 381 -24.82 -12.09 -28.11
C LYS A 381 -23.95 -13.17 -28.73
N THR A 382 -23.96 -14.31 -28.08
CA THR A 382 -23.61 -15.61 -28.64
C THR A 382 -24.56 -15.90 -29.79
N TYR A 383 -24.03 -16.09 -30.99
CA TYR A 383 -24.52 -17.11 -31.94
C TYR A 383 -23.33 -17.55 -32.80
N LEU A 384 -22.90 -18.81 -32.57
CA LEU A 384 -22.15 -19.65 -33.52
C LEU A 384 -23.05 -20.00 -34.72
N PRO A 385 -22.52 -20.54 -35.83
CA PRO A 385 -21.11 -20.83 -36.17
C PRO A 385 -20.51 -19.89 -37.23
#